data_AF-A0AA41QQH3-F1
#
_entry.id   AF-A0AA41QQH3-F1
#
_cell.length_a   1.000
_cell.length_b   1.000
_cell.length_c   1.000
_cell.angle_alpha   90.00
_cell.angle_beta   90.00
_cell.angle_gamma   90.00
#
_symmetry.space_group_name_H-M   'P 1'
#
loop_
_entity.id
_entity.type
_entity.pdbx_description
1 polymer ?
#
loop_
_entity_poly.entity_id
_entity_poly.type
_entity_poly.pdbx_seq_one_letter_code
_entity_poly.pdbx_strand_id
1 'polypeptide(L)' 'MNKTWYRAAPGVEWVNGARVPDDGRVQLTAFEASYDLSLGRISPEPGDEEAPATPSKARGRAAKVVE' A
#
# COMPACT_ATOMS: atom_id res chain seq x y z
N MET A 1 -5.62 -10.46 -14.25
CA MET A 1 -5.87 -9.44 -13.21
C MET A 1 -4.69 -8.50 -13.14
N ASN A 2 -4.92 -7.20 -13.11
CA ASN A 2 -3.88 -6.21 -12.84
C ASN A 2 -3.49 -6.29 -11.37
N LYS A 3 -2.20 -6.26 -11.08
CA LYS A 3 -1.70 -6.19 -9.71
C LYS A 3 -1.22 -4.77 -9.42
N THR A 4 -1.45 -4.32 -8.20
CA THR A 4 -1.05 -3.01 -7.70
C THR A 4 -0.05 -3.21 -6.57
N TRP A 5 0.85 -2.26 -6.40
CA TRP A 5 1.73 -2.22 -5.24
C TRP A 5 0.98 -1.74 -4.00
N TYR A 6 1.12 -2.50 -2.93
CA TYR A 6 0.61 -2.16 -1.60
C TYR A 6 1.77 -2.12 -0.63
N ARG A 7 1.69 -1.19 0.32
CA ARG A 7 2.64 -1.05 1.41
C ARG A 7 2.07 -1.69 2.66
N ALA A 8 2.82 -2.60 3.26
CA ALA A 8 2.48 -3.22 4.54
C ALA A 8 2.67 -2.23 5.70
N ALA A 9 1.78 -2.30 6.67
CA ALA A 9 1.89 -1.58 7.94
C ALA A 9 3.09 -2.11 8.76
N PRO A 10 3.68 -1.29 9.64
CA PRO A 10 4.76 -1.74 10.50
C PRO A 10 4.31 -2.94 11.35
N GLY A 11 5.12 -4.00 11.39
CA GLY A 11 4.82 -5.24 12.12
C GLY A 11 3.99 -6.28 11.33
N VAL A 12 3.61 -5.99 10.09
CA VAL A 12 2.96 -6.96 9.20
C VAL A 12 4.02 -7.73 8.42
N GLU A 13 4.25 -8.98 8.82
CA GLU A 13 5.24 -9.86 8.18
C GLU A 13 4.64 -10.72 7.05
N TRP A 14 3.31 -10.85 7.01
CA TRP A 14 2.59 -11.70 6.06
C TRP A 14 1.29 -11.05 5.58
N VAL A 15 1.04 -11.14 4.28
CA VAL A 15 -0.16 -10.61 3.59
C VAL A 15 -0.63 -11.67 2.60
N ASN A 16 -1.91 -12.06 2.67
CA ASN A 16 -2.49 -13.11 1.82
C ASN A 16 -1.63 -14.40 1.69
N GLY A 17 -1.01 -14.87 2.78
CA GLY A 17 -0.14 -16.06 2.79
C GLY A 17 1.25 -15.85 2.16
N ALA A 18 1.56 -14.67 1.65
CA ALA A 18 2.88 -14.29 1.17
C ALA A 18 3.67 -13.50 2.23
N ARG A 19 4.97 -13.76 2.34
CA ARG A 19 5.85 -13.01 3.25
C ARG A 19 6.10 -11.61 2.68
N VAL A 20 5.98 -10.59 3.54
CA VAL A 20 6.31 -9.22 3.18
C VAL A 20 7.84 -9.10 3.10
N PRO A 21 8.41 -8.61 1.97
CA PRO A 21 9.85 -8.39 1.85
C PRO A 21 10.30 -7.24 2.75
N ASP A 22 11.62 -7.13 3.01
CA ASP A 22 12.18 -6.14 3.94
C ASP A 22 11.87 -4.68 3.58
N ASP A 23 11.62 -4.42 2.30
CA ASP A 23 11.22 -3.12 1.76
C ASP A 23 9.74 -2.78 2.05
N GLY A 24 8.96 -3.74 2.56
CA GLY A 24 7.59 -3.53 3.05
C GLY A 24 6.54 -3.41 1.95
N ARG A 25 6.89 -3.70 0.70
CA ARG A 25 6.00 -3.59 -0.46
C ARG A 25 5.62 -4.96 -1.01
N VAL A 26 4.34 -5.15 -1.26
CA VAL A 26 3.77 -6.39 -1.82
C VAL A 26 2.92 -6.08 -3.03
N GLN A 27 3.02 -6.92 -4.05
CA GLN A 27 2.24 -6.76 -5.27
C GLN A 27 1.06 -7.73 -5.27
N LEU A 28 -0.16 -7.19 -5.19
CA LEU A 28 -1.40 -7.96 -5.02
C LEU A 28 -2.45 -7.51 -6.02
N THR A 29 -3.37 -8.41 -6.35
CA THR A 29 -4.63 -8.00 -7.01
C THR A 29 -5.55 -7.31 -6.01
N ALA A 30 -6.50 -6.52 -6.50
CA ALA A 30 -7.52 -5.87 -5.65
C ALA A 30 -8.31 -6.89 -4.80
N PHE A 31 -8.54 -8.10 -5.32
CA PHE A 31 -9.22 -9.16 -4.59
C PHE A 31 -8.37 -9.68 -3.43
N GLU A 32 -7.10 -10.00 -3.68
CA GLU A 32 -6.15 -10.47 -2.65
C GLU A 32 -5.91 -9.40 -1.56
N ALA A 33 -5.88 -8.13 -1.93
CA ALA A 33 -5.68 -7.02 -1.02
C ALA A 33 -6.92 -6.68 -0.17
N SER A 34 -8.13 -7.04 -0.61
CA SER A 34 -9.39 -6.57 0.00
C SER A 34 -9.51 -6.87 1.50
N TYR A 35 -9.06 -8.05 1.92
CA TYR A 35 -9.09 -8.47 3.31
C TYR A 35 -8.09 -7.68 4.17
N ASP A 36 -6.81 -7.65 3.75
CA ASP A 36 -5.76 -6.94 4.47
C ASP A 36 -5.95 -5.41 4.45
N LEU A 37 -6.58 -4.86 3.41
CA LEU A 37 -7.01 -3.46 3.35
C LEU A 37 -8.08 -3.16 4.39
N SER A 38 -9.09 -4.04 4.51
CA SER A 38 -10.17 -3.89 5.51
C SER A 38 -9.64 -3.97 6.95
N LEU A 39 -8.55 -4.70 7.15
CA LEU A 39 -7.85 -4.81 8.44
C LEU A 39 -6.84 -3.67 8.69
N GLY A 40 -6.62 -2.77 7.72
CA GLY A 40 -5.60 -1.71 7.81
C GLY A 40 -4.16 -2.26 7.86
N ARG A 41 -3.94 -3.50 7.43
CA ARG A 41 -2.63 -4.17 7.42
C ARG A 41 -1.79 -3.75 6.22
N ILE A 42 -2.43 -3.32 5.14
CA ILE A 42 -1.79 -2.77 3.95
C ILE A 42 -2.47 -1.48 3.51
N SER A 43 -1.78 -0.69 2.70
CA SER A 43 -2.32 0.51 2.07
C SER A 43 -1.87 0.58 0.61
N PRO A 44 -2.71 1.05 -0.32
CA PRO A 44 -2.31 1.20 -1.71
C PRO A 44 -1.14 2.21 -1.79
N GLU A 45 -0.07 1.83 -2.48
CA GLU A 45 1.02 2.76 -2.75
C GLU A 45 0.66 3.54 -4.03
N PRO A 46 0.62 4.89 -3.99
CA PRO A 46 0.43 5.69 -5.19
C PRO A 46 1.75 5.64 -5.99
N GLY A 47 1.92 4.59 -6.80
CA GLY A 47 3.23 4.25 -7.37
C GLY A 47 3.22 3.74 -8.81
N ASP A 48 2.34 2.81 -9.19
CA ASP A 48 2.43 2.18 -10.52
C ASP A 48 1.06 1.77 -11.09
N GLU A 49 0.01 2.55 -10.83
CA GLU A 49 -0.96 2.72 -11.90
C GLU A 49 -0.22 3.51 -12.97
N GLU A 50 -0.01 2.92 -14.15
CA GLU A 50 0.24 3.67 -15.37
C GLU A 50 -0.94 4.63 -15.55
N ALA A 51 -0.87 5.77 -14.85
CA ALA A 51 -1.84 6.82 -14.98
C ALA A 51 -1.69 7.36 -16.41
N PRO A 52 -2.75 7.41 -17.24
CA PRO A 52 -2.72 8.33 -18.35
C PRO A 52 -2.47 9.72 -17.75
N ALA A 53 -1.32 10.30 -18.11
CA ALA A 53 -0.70 11.45 -17.47
C ALA A 53 -1.70 12.51 -17.01
N THR A 54 -1.81 12.73 -15.70
CA THR A 54 -2.30 14.00 -15.15
C THR A 54 -1.57 14.31 -13.84
N PRO A 55 -0.84 15.44 -13.75
CA PRO A 55 -0.11 15.79 -12.54
C PRO A 55 -1.07 16.42 -11.54
N SER A 56 -1.36 15.75 -10.42
CA SER A 56 -2.07 16.38 -9.29
C SER A 56 -1.60 15.86 -7.93
N LYS A 57 -0.49 16.44 -7.48
CA LYS A 57 -0.26 17.03 -6.15
C LYS A 57 -1.17 16.56 -4.99
N ALA A 58 -0.66 15.68 -4.14
CA ALA A 58 -0.99 15.61 -2.70
C ALA A 58 0.17 14.90 -1.98
N ARG A 59 1.24 15.57 -1.51
CA ARG A 59 1.37 16.41 -0.30
C ARG A 59 0.48 15.97 0.86
N GLY A 60 1.07 15.28 1.85
CA GLY A 60 0.42 15.06 3.14
C GLY A 60 1.08 14.07 4.09
N ARG A 61 2.41 14.14 4.33
CA ARG A 61 2.99 13.60 5.57
C ARG A 61 2.47 14.46 6.73
N ALA A 62 1.41 14.02 7.42
CA ALA A 62 1.05 14.57 8.73
C ALA A 62 1.82 13.80 9.80
N ALA A 63 3.06 14.23 10.03
CA ALA A 63 3.88 13.78 11.14
C ALA A 63 4.11 14.95 12.11
N LYS A 64 3.39 14.88 13.24
CA LYS A 64 3.77 15.29 14.61
C LYS A 64 3.95 16.79 14.96
N VAL A 65 3.71 17.06 16.27
CA VAL A 65 4.13 18.20 17.13
C VAL A 65 3.04 19.29 17.27
N VAL A 66 2.64 19.82 18.44
CA VAL A 66 2.70 19.57 19.90
C VAL A 66 1.74 20.63 20.51
N GLU A 67 1.21 20.35 21.70
CA GLU A 67 0.48 21.21 22.67
C GLU A 67 0.21 22.69 22.33
#